data_AF-A0A0P0WNU1-F1
#
_entry.id   AF-A0A0P0WNU1-F1
#
_cell.length_a   1.000
_cell.length_b   1.000
_cell.length_c   1.000
_cell.angle_alpha   90.00
_cell.angle_beta   90.00
_cell.angle_gamma   90.00
#
_symmetry.space_group_name_H-M   'P 1'
#
loop_
_entity.id
_entity.type
_entity.pdbx_description
1 polymer ?
#
loop_
_entity_poly.entity_id
_entity_poly.type
_entity_poly.pdbx_seq_one_letter_code
_entity_poly.pdbx_strand_id
1 'polypeptide(L)'
;MVSTRSMAARAKAKQMNRPSATSATMKELALCHDNVVHIACLVAATSPEPIADLLSLRATCKAMHAAAKERDVGKCVPLERLDNMKWMENERYLAIVNHLVGAGNPDACFITGVTLVFAHQDMEQGLLFLNKAATAGHKAAAYVLGLLLYKFDDARATGKKYISQVEDDGNEAATGVGVKRTNRECQQYRKIVGDVIQEATWKVGGRRGRMLVLPEDSHHCTATGCGVESGWEGYGVFCSDDCRIKHEYSKFFTEVMNYLP
;
A
#
# COMPACT_ATOMS: atom_id res chain seq x y z
N MET A 1 -34.43 -28.97 -91.27
CA MET A 1 -33.33 -28.01 -91.47
C MET A 1 -33.92 -26.61 -91.49
N VAL A 2 -33.27 -25.64 -90.84
CA VAL A 2 -33.65 -24.20 -90.67
C VAL A 2 -34.80 -23.98 -89.67
N SER A 3 -34.55 -23.94 -88.36
CA SER A 3 -33.98 -22.86 -87.52
C SER A 3 -34.87 -21.61 -87.42
N THR A 4 -35.70 -21.58 -86.37
CA THR A 4 -36.47 -20.43 -85.88
C THR A 4 -35.58 -19.54 -85.01
N ARG A 5 -35.34 -18.30 -85.43
CA ARG A 5 -34.74 -17.25 -84.60
C ARG A 5 -35.85 -16.54 -83.82
N SER A 6 -35.94 -16.82 -82.52
CA SER A 6 -36.65 -16.01 -81.54
C SER A 6 -35.66 -15.02 -80.91
N MET A 7 -35.92 -13.73 -81.08
CA MET A 7 -35.27 -12.60 -80.39
C MET A 7 -36.34 -11.94 -79.53
N ALA A 8 -36.31 -12.15 -78.21
CA ALA A 8 -37.00 -11.26 -77.27
C ALA A 8 -36.44 -11.39 -75.84
N ALA A 9 -35.89 -10.27 -75.37
CA ALA A 9 -35.84 -9.80 -73.99
C ALA A 9 -35.21 -10.69 -72.90
N ARG A 10 -33.91 -10.46 -72.64
CA ARG A 10 -33.28 -10.75 -71.34
C ARG A 10 -33.79 -9.74 -70.29
N ALA A 11 -34.64 -10.20 -69.38
CA ALA A 11 -34.93 -9.50 -68.14
C ALA A 11 -33.68 -9.57 -67.21
N LYS A 12 -33.07 -8.41 -66.94
CA LYS A 12 -32.09 -8.27 -65.85
C LYS A 12 -32.86 -8.24 -64.53
N ALA A 13 -32.87 -9.37 -63.82
CA ALA A 13 -33.28 -9.41 -62.42
C ALA A 13 -32.29 -8.58 -61.59
N LYS A 14 -32.78 -7.43 -61.11
CA LYS A 14 -32.08 -6.55 -60.17
C LYS A 14 -32.10 -7.27 -58.82
N GLN A 15 -30.97 -7.87 -58.46
CA GLN A 15 -30.76 -8.47 -57.14
C GLN A 15 -30.81 -7.34 -56.11
N MET A 16 -31.98 -7.13 -55.51
CA MET A 16 -32.13 -6.28 -54.33
C MET A 16 -31.38 -6.96 -53.20
N ASN A 17 -30.19 -6.43 -52.89
CA ASN A 17 -29.49 -6.71 -51.64
C ASN A 17 -30.44 -6.42 -50.48
N ARG A 18 -30.92 -7.48 -49.86
CA ARG A 18 -31.59 -7.45 -48.56
C ARG A 18 -30.60 -6.83 -47.57
N PRO A 19 -30.93 -5.73 -46.88
CA PRO A 19 -30.05 -5.20 -45.86
C PRO A 19 -29.93 -6.25 -44.76
N SER A 20 -28.70 -6.70 -44.52
CA SER A 20 -28.39 -7.67 -43.47
C SER A 20 -28.72 -7.02 -42.12
N ALA A 21 -29.83 -7.44 -41.52
CA ALA A 21 -30.29 -7.02 -40.20
C ALA A 21 -29.48 -7.68 -39.06
N THR A 22 -28.16 -7.73 -39.21
CA THR A 22 -27.22 -8.45 -38.33
C THR A 22 -25.95 -7.64 -38.04
N SER A 23 -26.07 -6.33 -37.84
CA SER A 23 -24.94 -5.49 -37.39
C SER A 23 -25.32 -4.35 -36.43
N ALA A 24 -26.61 -4.16 -36.11
CA ALA A 24 -27.08 -2.96 -35.41
C ALA A 24 -27.56 -3.18 -33.95
N THR A 25 -27.59 -4.42 -33.44
CA THR A 25 -28.16 -4.75 -32.12
C THR A 25 -27.18 -5.42 -31.14
N MET A 26 -25.87 -5.40 -31.44
CA MET A 26 -24.82 -5.87 -30.53
C MET A 26 -23.81 -4.76 -30.19
N LYS A 27 -24.28 -3.52 -30.06
CA LYS A 27 -23.70 -2.60 -29.05
C LYS A 27 -24.28 -2.97 -27.69
N GLU A 28 -24.11 -4.24 -27.34
CA GLU A 28 -24.10 -4.66 -25.94
C GLU A 28 -23.09 -3.73 -25.26
N LEU A 29 -23.42 -3.20 -24.08
CA LEU A 29 -22.55 -2.34 -23.28
C LEU A 29 -21.24 -3.09 -22.98
N ALA A 30 -20.35 -3.14 -23.95
CA ALA A 30 -18.99 -3.62 -23.79
C ALA A 30 -18.35 -2.59 -22.87
N LEU A 31 -18.42 -2.86 -21.57
CA LEU A 31 -17.70 -2.12 -20.56
C LEU A 31 -16.26 -2.07 -21.07
N CYS A 32 -15.73 -0.85 -21.24
CA CYS A 32 -14.33 -0.71 -21.57
C CYS A 32 -13.51 -1.45 -20.51
N HIS A 33 -12.34 -1.97 -20.90
CA HIS A 33 -11.50 -2.75 -20.00
C HIS A 33 -11.28 -2.03 -18.66
N ASP A 34 -11.09 -0.72 -18.69
CA ASP A 34 -10.93 0.13 -17.51
C ASP A 34 -12.13 0.06 -16.55
N ASN A 35 -13.36 0.02 -17.04
CA ASN A 35 -14.54 -0.15 -16.20
C ASN A 35 -14.58 -1.55 -15.56
N VAL A 36 -14.14 -2.57 -16.29
CA VAL A 36 -14.07 -3.95 -15.78
C VAL A 36 -13.00 -4.06 -14.69
N VAL A 37 -11.84 -3.42 -14.88
CA VAL A 37 -10.78 -3.31 -13.86
C VAL A 37 -11.30 -2.54 -12.65
N HIS A 38 -12.00 -1.42 -12.85
CA HIS A 38 -12.58 -0.64 -11.76
C HIS A 38 -13.57 -1.47 -10.92
N ILE A 39 -14.42 -2.27 -11.54
CA ILE A 39 -15.32 -3.20 -10.83
C ILE A 39 -14.50 -4.23 -10.04
N ALA A 40 -13.46 -4.83 -10.63
CA ALA A 40 -12.61 -5.78 -9.93
C ALA A 40 -11.86 -5.14 -8.74
N CYS A 41 -11.37 -3.90 -8.90
CA CYS A 41 -10.78 -3.12 -7.82
C CYS A 41 -11.78 -2.85 -6.69
N LEU A 42 -13.02 -2.49 -7.03
CA LEU A 42 -14.06 -2.28 -6.04
C LEU A 42 -14.34 -3.56 -5.26
N VAL A 43 -14.49 -4.71 -5.95
CA VAL A 43 -14.65 -6.01 -5.31
C VAL A 43 -13.47 -6.34 -4.40
N ALA A 44 -12.23 -6.16 -4.86
CA ALA A 44 -11.04 -6.36 -4.04
C ALA A 44 -11.03 -5.48 -2.78
N ALA A 45 -11.41 -4.20 -2.93
CA ALA A 45 -11.38 -3.21 -1.86
C ALA A 45 -12.54 -3.35 -0.85
N THR A 46 -13.70 -3.89 -1.25
CA THR A 46 -14.90 -3.93 -0.37
C THR A 46 -15.30 -5.32 0.08
N SER A 47 -14.83 -6.38 -0.58
CA SER A 47 -15.19 -7.77 -0.23
C SER A 47 -14.64 -8.19 1.14
N PRO A 48 -15.43 -8.86 2.01
CA PRO A 48 -14.92 -9.48 3.23
C PRO A 48 -13.91 -10.61 2.95
N GLU A 49 -13.96 -11.24 1.77
CA GLU A 49 -13.10 -12.36 1.36
C GLU A 49 -12.46 -12.08 -0.02
N PRO A 50 -11.58 -11.06 -0.12
CA PRO A 50 -11.21 -10.48 -1.41
C PRO A 50 -10.52 -11.48 -2.34
N ILE A 51 -9.74 -12.43 -1.81
CA ILE A 51 -9.07 -13.45 -2.64
C ILE A 51 -10.08 -14.46 -3.20
N ALA A 52 -11.05 -14.91 -2.41
CA ALA A 52 -12.07 -15.85 -2.86
C ALA A 52 -12.99 -15.19 -3.91
N ASP A 53 -13.38 -13.94 -3.68
CA ASP A 53 -14.22 -13.19 -4.61
C ASP A 53 -13.49 -12.85 -5.90
N LEU A 54 -12.21 -12.49 -5.86
CA LEU A 54 -11.42 -12.29 -7.08
C LEU A 54 -11.24 -13.60 -7.87
N LEU A 55 -11.06 -14.74 -7.21
CA LEU A 55 -11.01 -16.04 -7.87
C LEU A 55 -12.34 -16.39 -8.52
N SER A 56 -13.45 -16.10 -7.84
CA SER A 56 -14.80 -16.27 -8.39
C SER A 56 -15.05 -15.35 -9.59
N LEU A 57 -14.65 -14.08 -9.48
CA LEU A 57 -14.73 -13.08 -10.55
C LEU A 57 -13.94 -13.55 -11.79
N ARG A 58 -12.73 -14.10 -11.59
CA ARG A 58 -11.91 -14.68 -12.67
C ARG A 58 -12.57 -15.84 -13.39
N ALA A 59 -13.46 -16.58 -12.72
CA ALA A 59 -14.17 -17.71 -13.32
C ALA A 59 -15.41 -17.29 -14.15
N THR A 60 -15.88 -16.05 -14.01
CA THR A 60 -17.13 -15.60 -14.67
C THR A 60 -16.99 -15.44 -16.18
N CYS A 61 -16.01 -14.66 -16.65
CA CYS A 61 -15.81 -14.40 -18.07
C CYS A 61 -14.35 -14.01 -18.38
N LYS A 62 -13.98 -14.05 -19.67
CA LYS A 62 -12.62 -13.71 -20.14
C LYS A 62 -12.20 -12.28 -19.79
N ALA A 63 -13.13 -11.32 -19.85
CA ALA A 63 -12.85 -9.93 -19.51
C ALA A 63 -12.52 -9.77 -18.02
N MET A 64 -13.32 -10.36 -17.13
CA MET A 64 -13.07 -10.36 -15.69
C MET A 64 -11.81 -11.14 -15.32
N HIS A 65 -11.55 -12.26 -16.01
CA HIS A 65 -10.30 -13.00 -15.83
C HIS A 65 -9.06 -12.16 -16.16
N ALA A 66 -9.10 -11.36 -17.23
CA ALA A 66 -8.02 -10.44 -17.57
C ALA A 66 -7.91 -9.31 -16.56
N ALA A 67 -9.03 -8.64 -16.26
CA ALA A 67 -9.08 -7.52 -15.32
C ALA A 67 -8.57 -7.89 -13.92
N ALA A 68 -8.98 -9.02 -13.36
CA ALA A 68 -8.56 -9.47 -12.03
C ALA A 68 -7.08 -9.89 -11.94
N LYS A 69 -6.35 -9.95 -13.07
CA LYS A 69 -4.89 -10.13 -13.08
C LYS A 69 -4.12 -8.82 -13.19
N GLU A 70 -4.81 -7.70 -13.43
CA GLU A 70 -4.17 -6.41 -13.51
C GLU A 70 -3.58 -6.02 -12.15
N ARG A 71 -2.43 -5.34 -12.20
CA ARG A 71 -1.72 -4.92 -10.98
C ARG A 71 -2.58 -3.99 -10.13
N ASP A 72 -3.39 -3.16 -10.76
CA ASP A 72 -4.25 -2.22 -10.04
C ASP A 72 -5.27 -2.93 -9.14
N VAL A 73 -5.77 -4.10 -9.53
CA VAL A 73 -6.65 -4.92 -8.68
C VAL A 73 -5.90 -5.44 -7.46
N GLY A 74 -4.67 -5.91 -7.65
CA GLY A 74 -3.81 -6.35 -6.55
C GLY A 74 -3.50 -5.23 -5.55
N LYS A 75 -3.33 -3.98 -6.02
CA LYS A 75 -3.13 -2.83 -5.13
C LYS A 75 -4.32 -2.53 -4.23
N CYS A 76 -5.52 -2.92 -4.65
CA CYS A 76 -6.77 -2.65 -3.92
C CYS A 76 -7.11 -3.70 -2.86
N VAL A 77 -6.36 -4.81 -2.75
CA VAL A 77 -6.63 -5.85 -1.75
C VAL A 77 -6.19 -5.37 -0.35
N PRO A 78 -7.10 -5.21 0.62
CA PRO A 78 -6.72 -4.85 1.98
C PRO A 78 -6.18 -6.08 2.72
N LEU A 79 -4.92 -6.01 3.15
CA LEU A 79 -4.22 -7.19 3.66
C LEU A 79 -4.76 -7.66 5.03
N GLU A 80 -5.32 -6.75 5.81
CA GLU A 80 -6.02 -7.01 7.09
C GLU A 80 -7.13 -8.06 6.96
N ARG A 81 -7.79 -8.16 5.79
CA ARG A 81 -8.83 -9.18 5.55
C ARG A 81 -8.26 -10.58 5.36
N LEU A 82 -6.94 -10.71 5.25
CA LEU A 82 -6.25 -11.98 5.07
C LEU A 82 -5.67 -12.53 6.38
N ASP A 83 -5.94 -11.89 7.53
CA ASP A 83 -5.40 -12.31 8.83
C ASP A 83 -5.78 -13.75 9.19
N ASN A 84 -7.01 -14.18 8.90
CA ASN A 84 -7.40 -15.58 9.13
C ASN A 84 -6.54 -16.56 8.30
N MET A 85 -6.26 -16.21 7.04
CA MET A 85 -5.43 -17.03 6.15
C MET A 85 -3.97 -17.07 6.61
N LYS A 86 -3.47 -15.98 7.19
CA LYS A 86 -2.11 -15.88 7.74
C LYS A 86 -1.81 -16.97 8.77
N TRP A 87 -2.78 -17.24 9.65
CA TRP A 87 -2.64 -18.20 10.73
C TRP A 87 -2.95 -19.64 10.30
N MET A 88 -3.97 -19.84 9.45
CA MET A 88 -4.46 -21.16 9.09
C MET A 88 -3.77 -21.75 7.84
N GLU A 89 -3.40 -20.91 6.87
CA GLU A 89 -2.84 -21.30 5.57
C GLU A 89 -1.58 -20.48 5.25
N ASN A 90 -0.60 -20.50 6.17
CA ASN A 90 0.56 -19.59 6.11
C ASN A 90 1.32 -19.61 4.77
N GLU A 91 1.52 -20.78 4.15
CA GLU A 91 2.19 -20.89 2.85
C GLU A 91 1.40 -20.19 1.73
N ARG A 92 0.07 -20.36 1.72
CA ARG A 92 -0.81 -19.70 0.75
C ARG A 92 -0.85 -18.20 0.97
N TYR A 93 -0.90 -17.78 2.24
CA TYR A 93 -0.80 -16.37 2.62
C TYR A 93 0.49 -15.75 2.09
N LEU A 94 1.65 -16.39 2.30
CA LEU A 94 2.94 -15.89 1.81
C LEU A 94 2.99 -15.81 0.27
N ALA A 95 2.43 -16.79 -0.43
CA ALA A 95 2.33 -16.76 -1.89
C ALA A 95 1.48 -15.57 -2.38
N ILE A 96 0.37 -15.28 -1.69
CA ILE A 96 -0.48 -14.13 -2.00
C ILE A 96 0.23 -12.82 -1.69
N VAL A 97 0.88 -12.69 -0.52
CA VAL A 97 1.66 -11.49 -0.18
C VAL A 97 2.71 -11.21 -1.24
N ASN A 98 3.48 -12.23 -1.68
CA ASN A 98 4.46 -12.07 -2.74
C ASN A 98 3.85 -11.59 -4.06
N HIS A 99 2.67 -12.11 -4.43
CA HIS A 99 1.93 -11.65 -5.60
C HIS A 99 1.50 -10.18 -5.46
N LEU A 100 0.99 -9.79 -4.29
CA LEU A 100 0.53 -8.43 -3.99
C LEU A 100 1.70 -7.43 -3.95
N VAL A 101 2.86 -7.83 -3.43
CA VAL A 101 4.11 -7.05 -3.53
C VAL A 101 4.48 -6.80 -4.99
N GLY A 102 4.39 -7.82 -5.85
CA GLY A 102 4.63 -7.68 -7.29
C GLY A 102 3.62 -6.75 -7.99
N ALA A 103 2.40 -6.68 -7.47
CA ALA A 103 1.38 -5.72 -7.91
C ALA A 103 1.60 -4.29 -7.38
N GLY A 104 2.45 -4.12 -6.36
CA GLY A 104 2.71 -2.84 -5.72
C GLY A 104 1.68 -2.47 -4.65
N ASN A 105 1.05 -3.48 -4.03
CA ASN A 105 0.13 -3.27 -2.92
C ASN A 105 0.86 -2.63 -1.72
N PRO A 106 0.37 -1.51 -1.18
CA PRO A 106 1.07 -0.75 -0.14
C PRO A 106 1.22 -1.55 1.17
N ASP A 107 0.18 -2.25 1.62
CA ASP A 107 0.20 -3.04 2.86
C ASP A 107 1.18 -4.22 2.74
N ALA A 108 1.15 -4.92 1.60
CA ALA A 108 2.05 -6.03 1.33
C ALA A 108 3.51 -5.54 1.27
N CYS A 109 3.77 -4.41 0.59
CA CYS A 109 5.09 -3.78 0.58
C CYS A 109 5.54 -3.37 1.98
N PHE A 110 4.64 -2.85 2.82
CA PHE A 110 4.94 -2.49 4.20
C PHE A 110 5.38 -3.71 5.02
N ILE A 111 4.59 -4.79 5.05
CA ILE A 111 4.93 -5.98 5.84
C ILE A 111 6.22 -6.63 5.32
N THR A 112 6.39 -6.75 4.00
CA THR A 112 7.62 -7.28 3.41
C THR A 112 8.83 -6.40 3.75
N GLY A 113 8.69 -5.08 3.67
CA GLY A 113 9.74 -4.13 4.04
C GLY A 113 10.17 -4.26 5.50
N VAL A 114 9.22 -4.28 6.43
CA VAL A 114 9.48 -4.49 7.86
C VAL A 114 10.16 -5.84 8.10
N THR A 115 9.66 -6.92 7.48
CA THR A 115 10.24 -8.26 7.64
C THR A 115 11.69 -8.31 7.15
N LEU A 116 11.98 -7.71 5.99
CA LEU A 116 13.34 -7.67 5.45
C LEU A 116 14.29 -6.90 6.36
N VAL A 117 13.90 -5.70 6.82
CA VAL A 117 14.72 -4.89 7.72
C VAL A 117 14.97 -5.60 9.05
N PHE A 118 13.92 -6.03 9.74
CA PHE A 118 14.01 -6.40 11.14
C PHE A 118 14.22 -7.90 11.38
N ALA A 119 13.73 -8.77 10.50
CA ALA A 119 13.87 -10.21 10.64
C ALA A 119 15.02 -10.78 9.80
N HIS A 120 15.23 -10.26 8.59
CA HIS A 120 16.29 -10.74 7.68
C HIS A 120 17.55 -9.88 7.65
N GLN A 121 17.53 -8.70 8.27
CA GLN A 121 18.63 -7.72 8.25
C GLN A 121 19.02 -7.26 6.84
N ASP A 122 18.09 -7.32 5.88
CA ASP A 122 18.25 -6.79 4.54
C ASP A 122 17.71 -5.35 4.49
N MET A 123 18.57 -4.42 4.90
CA MET A 123 18.25 -2.99 4.95
C MET A 123 17.95 -2.42 3.56
N GLU A 124 18.69 -2.83 2.53
CA GLU A 124 18.58 -2.25 1.19
C GLU A 124 17.23 -2.59 0.56
N GLN A 125 16.86 -3.88 0.52
CA GLN A 125 15.57 -4.29 -0.02
C GLN A 125 14.42 -3.85 0.89
N GLY A 126 14.62 -3.92 2.20
CA GLY A 126 13.64 -3.48 3.18
C GLY A 126 13.23 -2.01 3.00
N LEU A 127 14.21 -1.10 2.88
CA LEU A 127 13.96 0.32 2.61
C LEU A 127 13.28 0.54 1.25
N LEU A 128 13.63 -0.25 0.22
CA LEU A 128 13.01 -0.16 -1.09
C LEU A 128 11.50 -0.45 -1.05
N PHE A 129 11.08 -1.50 -0.34
CA PHE A 129 9.66 -1.81 -0.20
C PHE A 129 8.92 -0.84 0.72
N LEU A 130 9.55 -0.40 1.82
CA LEU A 130 8.97 0.65 2.67
C LEU A 130 8.77 1.96 1.90
N ASN A 131 9.72 2.35 1.06
CA ASN A 131 9.59 3.53 0.21
C ASN A 131 8.44 3.39 -0.80
N LYS A 132 8.28 2.22 -1.44
CA LYS A 132 7.13 1.97 -2.31
C LYS A 132 5.80 2.14 -1.57
N ALA A 133 5.66 1.56 -0.38
CA ALA A 133 4.46 1.70 0.43
C ALA A 133 4.23 3.16 0.87
N ALA A 134 5.27 3.85 1.35
CA ALA A 134 5.20 5.24 1.79
C ALA A 134 4.79 6.18 0.64
N THR A 135 5.39 6.02 -0.55
CA THR A 135 5.02 6.82 -1.74
C THR A 135 3.60 6.53 -2.26
N ALA A 136 3.05 5.36 -1.95
CA ALA A 136 1.65 5.01 -2.20
C ALA A 136 0.68 5.53 -1.10
N GLY A 137 1.18 6.26 -0.10
CA GLY A 137 0.37 6.86 0.97
C GLY A 137 0.22 6.01 2.23
N HIS A 138 0.96 4.89 2.36
CA HIS A 138 0.88 4.05 3.55
C HIS A 138 1.58 4.71 4.74
N LYS A 139 0.81 5.28 5.68
CA LYS A 139 1.32 6.09 6.80
C LYS A 139 2.27 5.33 7.74
N ALA A 140 1.96 4.07 8.09
CA ALA A 140 2.86 3.28 8.94
C ALA A 140 4.21 2.99 8.25
N ALA A 141 4.21 2.84 6.92
CA ALA A 141 5.44 2.65 6.15
C ALA A 141 6.24 3.95 6.09
N ALA A 142 5.58 5.10 5.88
CA ALA A 142 6.21 6.41 5.97
C ALA A 142 6.84 6.64 7.36
N TYR A 143 6.12 6.32 8.44
CA TYR A 143 6.64 6.43 9.81
C TYR A 143 7.93 5.63 10.03
N VAL A 144 7.91 4.32 9.75
CA VAL A 144 9.08 3.46 9.98
C VAL A 144 10.22 3.79 9.01
N LEU A 145 9.92 4.10 7.74
CA LEU A 145 10.92 4.57 6.78
C LEU A 145 11.58 5.86 7.27
N GLY A 146 10.77 6.79 7.77
CA GLY A 146 11.22 8.06 8.30
C GLY A 146 12.22 7.88 9.44
N LEU A 147 11.91 6.98 10.39
CA LEU A 147 12.80 6.62 11.49
C LEU A 147 14.10 5.99 11.01
N LEU A 148 14.03 5.06 10.07
CA LEU A 148 15.21 4.38 9.53
C LEU A 148 16.13 5.35 8.76
N LEU A 149 15.55 6.29 8.01
CA LEU A 149 16.30 7.33 7.29
C LEU A 149 16.87 8.41 8.22
N TYR A 150 16.19 8.73 9.32
CA TYR A 150 16.64 9.74 10.29
C TYR A 150 18.02 9.41 10.89
N LYS A 151 18.40 8.12 10.93
CA LYS A 151 19.73 7.69 11.36
C LYS A 151 20.86 8.19 10.45
N PHE A 152 20.62 8.28 9.15
CA PHE A 152 21.68 8.55 8.17
C PHE A 152 21.73 10.04 7.87
N ASP A 153 22.90 10.66 8.00
CA ASP A 153 23.04 12.11 7.87
C ASP A 153 22.58 12.65 6.50
N ASP A 154 22.89 11.92 5.43
CA ASP A 154 22.50 12.23 4.05
C ASP A 154 21.00 12.07 3.80
N ALA A 155 20.32 11.17 4.52
CA ALA A 155 18.89 10.92 4.40
C ALA A 155 18.04 11.55 5.53
N ARG A 156 18.67 12.20 6.51
CA ARG A 156 18.01 12.69 7.73
C ARG A 156 16.88 13.65 7.44
N ALA A 157 17.09 14.58 6.49
CA ALA A 157 16.06 15.54 6.08
C ALA A 157 14.82 14.84 5.50
N THR A 158 15.03 13.80 4.68
CA THR A 158 13.96 12.97 4.13
C THR A 158 13.25 12.19 5.24
N GLY A 159 14.01 11.64 6.19
CA GLY A 159 13.47 10.97 7.37
C GLY A 159 12.56 11.88 8.19
N LYS A 160 13.01 13.10 8.49
CA LYS A 160 12.22 14.13 9.17
C LYS A 160 10.93 14.44 8.42
N LYS A 161 11.01 14.62 7.09
CA LYS A 161 9.84 14.90 6.25
C LYS A 161 8.76 13.83 6.39
N TYR A 162 9.13 12.54 6.32
CA TYR A 162 8.16 11.45 6.45
C TYR A 162 7.51 11.42 7.84
N ILE A 163 8.28 11.61 8.91
CA ILE A 163 7.73 11.61 10.28
C ILE A 163 6.80 12.82 10.50
N SER A 164 7.15 13.99 9.97
CA SER A 164 6.29 15.18 10.04
C SER A 164 4.96 14.96 9.32
N GLN A 165 4.97 14.37 8.12
CA GLN A 165 3.76 14.12 7.34
C GLN A 165 2.75 13.19 8.03
N VAL A 166 3.22 12.29 8.88
CA VAL A 166 2.35 11.36 9.63
C VAL A 166 1.39 12.10 10.57
N GLU A 167 1.75 13.30 11.02
CA GLU A 167 0.95 14.11 11.96
C GLU A 167 0.11 15.20 11.28
N ASP A 168 0.43 15.60 10.04
CA ASP A 168 -0.09 16.83 9.41
C ASP A 168 -1.40 16.67 8.61
N ASP A 169 -1.98 15.47 8.51
CA ASP A 169 -3.14 15.22 7.63
C ASP A 169 -4.48 15.85 8.06
N GLY A 170 -4.51 16.66 9.12
CA GLY A 170 -5.75 17.20 9.70
C GLY A 170 -5.79 18.69 9.99
N ASN A 171 -4.72 19.46 9.81
CA ASN A 171 -4.71 20.86 10.24
C ASN A 171 -3.73 21.74 9.44
N GLU A 172 -4.13 22.18 8.25
CA GLU A 172 -3.39 23.18 7.46
C GLU A 172 -3.33 24.59 8.11
N ALA A 173 -3.76 24.76 9.37
CA ALA A 173 -4.04 26.08 9.93
C ALA A 173 -3.10 26.56 11.07
N ALA A 174 -2.04 25.84 11.43
CA ALA A 174 -1.26 26.19 12.62
C ALA A 174 0.27 26.18 12.42
N THR A 175 0.78 26.87 11.40
CA THR A 175 2.19 27.26 11.34
C THR A 175 2.39 28.60 12.03
N GLY A 176 2.40 28.59 13.37
CA GLY A 176 2.64 29.77 14.20
C GLY A 176 3.59 29.50 15.37
N VAL A 177 4.34 30.51 15.80
CA VAL A 177 5.15 30.48 17.02
C VAL A 177 4.19 30.27 18.21
N GLY A 178 4.34 29.15 18.92
CA GLY A 178 3.47 28.77 20.05
C GLY A 178 2.55 27.57 19.82
N VAL A 179 2.54 26.99 18.63
CA VAL A 179 1.76 25.77 18.35
C VAL A 179 2.45 24.56 19.00
N LYS A 180 1.80 24.03 20.04
CA LYS A 180 2.21 22.80 20.73
C LYS A 180 2.10 21.62 19.76
N ARG A 181 3.24 21.05 19.39
CA ARG A 181 3.33 19.84 18.57
C ARG A 181 3.15 18.63 19.45
N THR A 182 2.26 17.73 19.08
CA THR A 182 2.05 16.43 19.73
C THR A 182 2.63 15.30 18.88
N ASN A 183 2.77 14.12 19.46
CA ASN A 183 3.20 12.88 18.80
C ASN A 183 2.09 11.82 18.80
N ARG A 184 0.83 12.24 18.71
CA ARG A 184 -0.32 11.35 18.92
C ARG A 184 -0.40 10.30 17.81
N GLU A 185 -0.26 10.71 16.56
CA GLU A 185 -0.29 9.80 15.43
C GLU A 185 0.97 8.91 15.43
N CYS A 186 2.14 9.49 15.72
CA CYS A 186 3.39 8.75 15.86
C CYS A 186 3.30 7.64 16.90
N GLN A 187 2.66 7.89 18.06
CA GLN A 187 2.44 6.86 19.08
C GLN A 187 1.57 5.70 18.55
N GLN A 188 0.52 5.99 17.78
CA GLN A 188 -0.32 4.95 17.18
C GLN A 188 0.47 4.10 16.18
N TYR A 189 1.22 4.74 15.27
CA TYR A 189 2.04 4.00 14.29
C TYR A 189 3.20 3.27 14.95
N ARG A 190 3.76 3.78 16.05
CA ARG A 190 4.77 3.07 16.85
C ARG A 190 4.24 1.73 17.33
N LYS A 191 3.01 1.71 17.84
CA LYS A 191 2.35 0.47 18.28
C LYS A 191 2.13 -0.49 17.11
N ILE A 192 1.52 -0.01 16.02
CA ILE A 192 1.25 -0.82 14.81
C ILE A 192 2.53 -1.45 14.27
N VAL A 193 3.58 -0.63 14.09
CA VAL A 193 4.87 -1.13 13.59
C VAL A 193 5.52 -2.09 14.58
N GLY A 194 5.41 -1.84 15.89
CA GLY A 194 5.90 -2.74 16.92
C GLY A 194 5.26 -4.12 16.87
N ASP A 195 3.94 -4.18 16.68
CA ASP A 195 3.21 -5.45 16.54
C ASP A 195 3.69 -6.22 15.29
N VAL A 196 3.86 -5.54 14.16
CA VAL A 196 4.36 -6.17 12.91
C VAL A 196 5.81 -6.63 13.04
N ILE A 197 6.68 -5.86 13.70
CA ILE A 197 8.06 -6.26 13.97
C ILE A 197 8.09 -7.51 14.86
N GLN A 198 7.29 -7.50 15.93
CA GLN A 198 7.22 -8.62 16.85
C GLN A 198 6.75 -9.88 16.14
N GLU A 199 5.77 -9.76 15.25
CA GLU A 199 5.29 -10.88 14.45
C GLU A 199 6.33 -11.39 13.44
N ALA A 200 6.98 -10.49 12.70
CA ALA A 200 8.02 -10.84 11.74
C ALA A 200 9.22 -11.53 12.41
N THR A 201 9.58 -11.11 13.62
CA THR A 201 10.74 -11.62 14.35
C THR A 201 10.44 -12.84 15.22
N TRP A 202 9.18 -13.12 15.59
CA TRP A 202 8.83 -14.26 16.45
C TRP A 202 9.33 -15.60 15.91
N LYS A 203 9.30 -15.80 14.58
CA LYS A 203 9.80 -17.02 13.93
C LYS A 203 11.33 -17.05 13.78
N VAL A 204 11.99 -15.89 13.84
CA VAL A 204 13.43 -15.75 13.65
C VAL A 204 14.09 -15.67 15.02
N GLY A 205 14.23 -16.82 15.68
CA GLY A 205 14.79 -16.92 17.02
C GLY A 205 16.15 -16.21 17.14
N GLY A 206 16.26 -15.34 18.15
CA GLY A 206 17.55 -14.92 18.72
C GLY A 206 18.42 -13.97 17.90
N ARG A 207 18.01 -13.53 16.71
CA ARG A 207 18.73 -12.50 15.94
C ARG A 207 18.03 -11.15 16.03
N ARG A 208 17.93 -10.58 17.22
CA ARG A 208 17.78 -9.11 17.32
C ARG A 208 19.09 -8.52 16.83
N GLY A 209 19.09 -8.18 15.54
CA GLY A 209 20.25 -7.70 14.83
C GLY A 209 20.95 -6.55 15.56
N ARG A 210 22.28 -6.58 15.52
CA ARG A 210 23.10 -5.41 15.86
C ARG A 210 22.58 -4.20 15.07
N MET A 211 22.43 -3.08 15.78
CA MET A 211 22.70 -1.71 15.29
C MET A 211 21.53 -0.88 14.75
N LEU A 212 21.00 -0.01 15.62
CA LEU A 212 20.68 1.39 15.30
C LEU A 212 21.15 2.24 16.50
N VAL A 213 22.39 2.75 16.45
CA VAL A 213 22.92 3.68 17.47
C VAL A 213 22.08 4.96 17.41
N LEU A 214 21.79 5.58 18.56
CA LEU A 214 21.15 6.89 18.58
C LEU A 214 22.03 7.87 17.78
N PRO A 215 21.50 8.53 16.73
CA PRO A 215 22.29 9.49 16.00
C PRO A 215 22.74 10.59 16.98
N GLU A 216 24.03 10.94 16.92
CA GLU A 216 24.58 12.12 17.61
C GLU A 216 23.98 13.36 16.95
N ASP A 217 22.73 13.68 17.31
CA ASP A 217 22.07 14.89 16.83
C ASP A 217 22.44 16.04 17.78
N SER A 218 23.16 17.02 17.23
CA SER A 218 23.65 18.24 17.90
C SER A 218 22.52 19.12 18.44
N HIS A 219 21.26 18.80 18.14
CA HIS A 219 20.12 19.53 18.67
C HIS A 219 19.99 19.31 20.19
N HIS A 220 20.34 20.35 20.95
CA HIS A 220 20.12 20.44 22.40
C HIS A 220 18.82 21.20 22.67
N CYS A 221 17.82 20.52 23.24
CA CYS A 221 16.58 21.16 23.65
C CYS A 221 16.79 21.89 24.99
N THR A 222 16.49 23.19 25.03
CA THR A 222 16.55 24.01 26.24
C THR A 222 15.17 24.32 26.82
N ALA A 223 14.09 23.89 26.16
CA ALA A 223 12.73 24.21 26.56
C ALA A 223 12.26 23.34 27.73
N THR A 224 11.85 23.98 28.83
CA THR A 224 11.29 23.29 30.00
C THR A 224 9.99 22.58 29.63
N GLY A 225 9.86 21.31 30.02
CA GLY A 225 8.67 20.51 29.76
C GLY A 225 8.57 19.91 28.35
N CYS A 226 9.57 20.10 27.49
CA CYS A 226 9.59 19.49 26.17
C CYS A 226 9.71 17.96 26.28
N GLY A 227 8.80 17.24 25.63
CA GLY A 227 8.74 15.77 25.65
C GLY A 227 8.16 15.18 26.92
N VAL A 228 7.60 16.01 27.82
CA VAL A 228 6.84 15.53 28.97
C VAL A 228 5.45 15.09 28.49
N GLU A 229 5.08 13.86 28.83
CA GLU A 229 3.76 13.30 28.55
C GLU A 229 2.69 14.18 29.21
N SER A 230 1.69 14.57 28.42
CA SER A 230 0.63 15.49 28.82
C SER A 230 -0.73 14.81 28.77
N GLY A 231 -1.54 15.03 29.79
CA GLY A 231 -2.89 14.49 29.88
C GLY A 231 -2.95 12.97 30.09
N TRP A 232 -4.17 12.43 30.07
CA TRP A 232 -4.42 11.01 30.28
C TRP A 232 -4.01 10.12 29.11
N GLU A 233 -3.90 10.70 27.92
CA GLU A 233 -3.54 9.98 26.69
C GLU A 233 -2.03 9.74 26.56
N GLY A 234 -1.19 10.39 27.38
CA GLY A 234 0.25 10.12 27.44
C GLY A 234 1.07 10.61 26.24
N TYR A 235 0.52 11.48 25.38
CA TYR A 235 1.29 12.08 24.28
C TYR A 235 2.18 13.21 24.79
N GLY A 236 3.39 13.30 24.25
CA GLY A 236 4.35 14.35 24.56
C GLY A 236 4.00 15.66 23.87
N VAL A 237 4.35 16.77 24.50
CA VAL A 237 4.29 18.11 23.88
C VAL A 237 5.70 18.60 23.61
N PHE A 238 5.95 19.10 22.40
CA PHE A 238 7.29 19.45 21.93
C PHE A 238 7.41 20.91 21.51
N CYS A 239 8.58 21.50 21.76
CA CYS A 239 8.89 22.87 21.36
C CYS A 239 9.22 23.00 19.86
N SER A 240 9.68 21.93 19.22
CA SER A 240 10.01 21.85 17.80
C SER A 240 9.74 20.46 17.24
N ASP A 241 9.61 20.37 15.91
CA ASP A 241 9.54 19.08 15.21
C ASP A 241 10.80 18.25 15.42
N ASP A 242 11.97 18.88 15.50
CA ASP A 242 13.23 18.19 15.77
C ASP A 242 13.20 17.50 17.14
N CYS A 243 12.69 18.17 18.18
CA CYS A 243 12.56 17.56 19.50
C CYS A 243 11.55 16.41 19.50
N ARG A 244 10.43 16.56 18.78
CA ARG A 244 9.43 15.50 18.60
C ARG A 244 10.04 14.28 17.90
N ILE A 245 10.69 14.49 16.76
CA ILE A 245 11.28 13.42 15.94
C ILE A 245 12.40 12.71 16.71
N LYS A 246 13.26 13.46 17.42
CA LYS A 246 14.32 12.88 18.26
C LYS A 246 13.74 12.05 19.41
N HIS A 247 12.67 12.54 20.06
CA HIS A 247 11.95 11.79 21.08
C HIS A 247 11.33 10.51 20.51
N GLU A 248 10.68 10.60 19.36
CA GLU A 248 10.07 9.46 18.68
C GLU A 248 11.09 8.42 18.25
N TYR A 249 12.21 8.85 17.69
CA TYR A 249 13.32 7.96 17.39
C TYR A 249 13.78 7.22 18.65
N SER A 250 14.07 7.95 19.73
CA SER A 250 14.49 7.33 20.99
C SER A 250 13.45 6.35 21.53
N LYS A 251 12.17 6.72 21.57
CA LYS A 251 11.06 5.90 22.06
C LYS A 251 10.86 4.64 21.23
N PHE A 252 10.97 4.73 19.91
CA PHE A 252 10.87 3.56 19.04
C PHE A 252 11.96 2.52 19.35
N PHE A 253 13.22 2.96 19.49
CA PHE A 253 14.32 2.01 19.75
C PHE A 253 14.30 1.44 21.17
N THR A 254 13.86 2.22 22.16
CA THR A 254 13.74 1.71 23.53
C THR A 254 12.53 0.80 23.71
N GLU A 255 11.33 1.22 23.27
CA GLU A 255 10.06 0.50 23.53
C GLU A 255 9.83 -0.66 22.57
N VAL A 256 10.14 -0.50 21.27
CA VAL A 256 9.84 -1.53 20.26
C VAL A 256 11.01 -2.51 20.12
N MET A 257 12.21 -1.96 19.98
CA MET A 257 13.39 -2.77 19.74
C MET A 257 13.98 -3.37 21.03
N ASN A 258 13.51 -2.94 22.21
CA ASN A 258 14.03 -3.30 23.54
C ASN A 258 15.54 -3.04 23.67
N TYR A 259 16.02 -1.92 23.15
CA TYR A 259 17.37 -1.46 23.45
C TYR A 259 17.39 -0.84 24.86
N LEU A 260 18.23 -1.40 25.74
CA LEU A 260 18.76 -0.64 26.88
C LEU A 260 19.82 0.33 26.34
N PRO A 261 19.89 1.57 26.86
CA PRO A 261 20.87 2.58 26.44
C PRO A 261 22.32 2.11 26.61
#